data_AF-A0A4Q7PQ47-F1
#
_entry.id   AF-A0A4Q7PQ47-F1
#
_cell.length_a   1.000
_cell.length_b   1.000
_cell.length_c   1.000
_cell.angle_alpha   90.00
_cell.angle_beta   90.00
_cell.angle_gamma   90.00
#
_symmetry.space_group_name_H-M   'P 1'
#
loop_
_entity.id
_entity.type
_entity.pdbx_description
1 polymer ?
#
loop_
_entity_poly.entity_id
_entity_poly.type
_entity_poly.pdbx_seq_one_letter_code
_entity_poly.pdbx_strand_id
1 'polypeptide(L)'
;MRKSAVRLLAVLMAVCLLPAAGCGKKNELVVESYTDENGNVVYSSREAGDIDKRENNFAPAKAGIFVRVDGTVTGANVEKFDTGEYSESGLKEFVQKHLEEYNKETSKITVGGDTYAVGGKDAVKLNSLSVKNDMATLLLDYKSCADYLAFNCEDPEALKDGGEVFWIRSVADAQKSGVTFENMKTADGQDVSAEEIGKNAQYHVVAVDFGASMQLHGEVVFASSGVKVTDPTHVETTGGSISYIIFK
;
A
#
# COMPACT_ATOMS: atom_id res chain seq x y z
N MET A 1 -16.80 9.52 34.50
CA MET A 1 -17.24 8.33 33.73
C MET A 1 -17.28 8.70 32.25
N ARG A 2 -16.11 8.69 31.61
CA ARG A 2 -15.88 9.21 30.25
C ARG A 2 -15.76 8.03 29.29
N LYS A 3 -16.88 7.67 28.65
CA LYS A 3 -17.08 7.07 27.31
C LYS A 3 -15.85 6.47 26.60
N SER A 4 -15.18 5.50 27.21
CA SER A 4 -14.07 4.73 26.64
C SER A 4 -14.50 3.68 25.58
N ALA A 5 -15.74 3.75 25.07
CA ALA A 5 -16.39 2.70 24.27
C ALA A 5 -16.91 3.16 22.88
N VAL A 6 -16.46 4.30 22.36
CA VAL A 6 -16.97 4.88 21.08
C VAL A 6 -16.07 4.60 19.87
N ARG A 7 -14.85 4.08 20.05
CA ARG A 7 -13.86 4.00 18.95
C ARG A 7 -13.17 2.66 18.77
N LEU A 8 -13.63 1.61 19.45
CA LEU A 8 -13.58 0.26 18.90
C LEU A 8 -14.63 0.10 17.76
N LEU A 9 -15.67 0.93 17.83
CA LEU A 9 -16.88 0.80 17.03
C LEU A 9 -16.69 1.15 15.54
N ALA A 10 -15.62 1.86 15.18
CA ALA A 10 -15.22 2.16 13.80
C ALA A 10 -14.02 1.34 13.31
N VAL A 11 -13.40 0.50 14.15
CA VAL A 11 -12.07 -0.14 13.99
C VAL A 11 -11.94 -1.03 12.76
N LEU A 12 -13.04 -1.15 12.03
CA LEU A 12 -13.32 -2.06 10.95
C LEU A 12 -14.55 -1.63 10.12
N MET A 13 -15.13 -0.45 10.38
CA MET A 13 -16.44 -0.07 9.81
C MET A 13 -16.45 0.19 8.30
N ALA A 14 -15.28 0.27 7.65
CA ALA A 14 -15.16 0.39 6.21
C ALA A 14 -14.39 -0.78 5.59
N VAL A 15 -14.61 -1.99 6.10
CA VAL A 15 -14.34 -3.23 5.34
C VAL A 15 -15.63 -3.69 4.59
N CYS A 16 -16.58 -2.74 4.45
CA CYS A 16 -17.82 -2.75 3.66
C CYS A 16 -18.79 -3.94 3.85
N LEU A 17 -19.63 -3.83 4.89
CA LEU A 17 -21.07 -4.21 4.96
C LEU A 17 -21.56 -5.62 4.53
N LEU A 18 -21.59 -6.57 5.51
CA LEU A 18 -22.58 -7.67 5.76
C LEU A 18 -22.73 -8.86 4.74
N PRO A 19 -23.47 -9.97 5.04
CA PRO A 19 -23.17 -11.07 5.97
C PRO A 19 -23.20 -12.51 5.36
N ALA A 20 -22.49 -13.46 6.04
CA ALA A 20 -22.63 -14.95 6.08
C ALA A 20 -22.55 -15.75 4.74
N ALA A 21 -21.96 -16.95 4.61
CA ALA A 21 -21.79 -18.10 5.51
C ALA A 21 -20.76 -19.10 4.94
N GLY A 22 -20.22 -19.99 5.78
CA GLY A 22 -19.95 -21.39 5.36
C GLY A 22 -18.50 -21.85 5.13
N CYS A 23 -17.90 -22.39 6.20
CA CYS A 23 -17.11 -23.63 6.26
C CYS A 23 -15.84 -23.83 5.37
N GLY A 24 -14.66 -23.71 6.00
CA GLY A 24 -13.74 -24.84 6.23
C GLY A 24 -12.66 -25.17 5.18
N LYS A 25 -11.37 -24.91 5.51
CA LYS A 25 -10.34 -25.91 5.91
C LYS A 25 -8.98 -25.22 6.14
N LYS A 26 -8.24 -25.71 7.14
CA LYS A 26 -6.90 -25.23 7.56
C LYS A 26 -5.84 -25.52 6.50
N ASN A 27 -5.01 -24.53 6.17
CA ASN A 27 -3.70 -24.76 5.56
C ASN A 27 -2.59 -24.45 6.57
N GLU A 28 -1.72 -25.43 6.77
CA GLU A 28 -0.63 -25.49 7.74
C GLU A 28 0.64 -24.83 7.15
N LEU A 29 1.28 -23.94 7.90
CA LEU A 29 2.55 -23.31 7.55
C LEU A 29 3.69 -24.29 7.86
N VAL A 30 4.46 -24.69 6.84
CA VAL A 30 5.70 -25.44 7.05
C VAL A 30 6.81 -24.45 7.36
N VAL A 31 7.31 -24.50 8.59
CA VAL A 31 8.45 -23.69 9.06
C VAL A 31 9.67 -24.60 9.07
N GLU A 32 10.66 -24.31 8.22
CA GLU A 32 11.96 -24.96 8.29
C GLU A 32 12.94 -24.10 9.09
N SER A 33 13.71 -24.75 9.96
CA SER A 33 14.76 -24.10 10.75
C SER A 33 16.14 -24.63 10.35
N TYR A 34 17.12 -23.75 10.22
CA TYR A 34 18.54 -24.12 10.12
C TYR A 34 19.38 -23.35 11.13
N THR A 35 20.60 -23.82 11.40
CA THR A 35 21.53 -23.15 12.30
C THR A 35 22.52 -22.33 11.49
N ASP A 36 22.64 -21.04 11.79
CA ASP A 36 23.58 -20.14 11.11
C ASP A 36 25.04 -20.40 11.54
N GLU A 37 25.98 -19.71 10.88
CA GLU A 37 27.42 -19.83 11.14
C GLU A 37 27.86 -19.39 12.54
N ASN A 38 26.97 -18.71 13.28
CA ASN A 38 27.19 -18.29 14.66
C ASN A 38 26.50 -19.23 15.67
N GLY A 39 25.85 -20.30 15.21
CA GLY A 39 25.16 -21.26 16.06
C GLY A 39 23.72 -20.90 16.41
N ASN A 40 23.10 -19.90 15.78
CA ASN A 40 21.72 -19.51 16.05
C ASN A 40 20.73 -20.28 15.17
N VAL A 41 19.64 -20.75 15.76
CA VAL A 41 18.55 -21.38 15.01
C VAL A 41 17.68 -20.30 14.38
N VAL A 42 17.66 -20.27 13.04
CA VAL A 42 16.93 -19.31 12.20
C VAL A 42 15.77 -20.04 11.52
N TYR A 43 14.58 -19.45 11.56
CA TYR A 43 13.37 -19.95 10.90
C TYR A 43 13.16 -19.20 9.58
N SER A 44 12.93 -19.91 8.46
CA SER A 44 12.65 -19.27 7.17
C SER A 44 11.42 -19.87 6.48
N SER A 45 10.57 -18.99 5.95
CA SER A 45 9.57 -19.31 4.91
C SER A 45 10.12 -18.91 3.53
N ARG A 46 9.87 -19.69 2.47
CA ARG A 46 10.29 -19.44 1.07
C ARG A 46 9.10 -19.62 0.10
N GLU A 47 8.95 -19.03 -1.11
CA GLU A 47 9.84 -18.47 -2.20
C GLU A 47 9.22 -17.19 -2.87
N ALA A 48 9.86 -16.34 -3.71
CA ALA A 48 10.77 -16.55 -4.86
C ALA A 48 11.63 -15.31 -5.25
N GLY A 49 12.86 -15.57 -5.74
CA GLY A 49 13.63 -14.76 -6.70
C GLY A 49 14.00 -13.30 -6.38
N ASP A 50 15.26 -13.04 -5.99
CA ASP A 50 15.95 -11.75 -5.98
C ASP A 50 15.18 -10.53 -5.42
N ILE A 51 14.68 -10.70 -4.20
CA ILE A 51 14.23 -9.58 -3.37
C ILE A 51 15.46 -8.74 -2.98
N ASP A 52 15.56 -7.54 -3.56
CA ASP A 52 16.51 -6.49 -3.18
C ASP A 52 16.46 -6.29 -1.65
N LYS A 53 17.61 -6.09 -1.00
CA LYS A 53 17.71 -5.88 0.46
C LYS A 53 16.84 -4.71 0.97
N ARG A 54 16.31 -3.88 0.07
CA ARG A 54 15.36 -2.79 0.32
C ARG A 54 13.91 -3.25 0.59
N GLU A 55 13.48 -4.44 0.15
CA GLU A 55 12.10 -4.90 0.42
C GLU A 55 11.90 -5.33 1.89
N ASN A 56 12.97 -5.71 2.58
CA ASN A 56 12.93 -6.19 3.97
C ASN A 56 12.88 -5.06 5.03
N ASN A 57 12.78 -3.79 4.63
CA ASN A 57 12.87 -2.66 5.57
C ASN A 57 11.57 -1.86 5.76
N PHE A 58 10.44 -2.28 5.18
CA PHE A 58 9.16 -1.63 5.47
C PHE A 58 8.65 -2.08 6.84
N ALA A 59 9.08 -1.39 7.90
CA ALA A 59 8.68 -1.60 9.28
C ALA A 59 8.06 -0.31 9.85
N PRO A 60 6.88 0.09 9.36
CA PRO A 60 6.34 1.41 9.63
C PRO A 60 5.84 1.51 11.08
N ALA A 61 6.23 2.59 11.76
CA ALA A 61 5.76 2.89 13.12
C ALA A 61 4.39 3.62 13.14
N LYS A 62 3.85 3.94 11.96
CA LYS A 62 2.60 4.67 11.72
C LYS A 62 1.93 4.11 10.47
N ALA A 63 0.69 4.49 10.20
CA ALA A 63 0.05 4.17 8.94
C ALA A 63 0.81 4.78 7.74
N GLY A 64 0.84 4.07 6.62
CA GLY A 64 1.54 4.50 5.41
C GLY A 64 1.52 3.42 4.33
N ILE A 65 2.12 3.72 3.19
CA ILE A 65 2.20 2.80 2.05
C ILE A 65 3.64 2.66 1.55
N PHE A 66 3.98 1.48 1.05
CA PHE A 66 5.22 1.22 0.36
C PHE A 66 4.93 0.87 -1.10
N VAL A 67 5.45 1.66 -2.03
CA VAL A 67 5.23 1.46 -3.47
C VAL A 67 6.49 0.93 -4.13
N ARG A 68 6.36 -0.20 -4.84
CA ARG A 68 7.45 -0.84 -5.58
C ARG A 68 7.42 -0.46 -7.05
N VAL A 69 8.58 -0.57 -7.70
CA VAL A 69 8.78 -0.26 -9.13
C VAL A 69 7.89 -1.08 -10.07
N ASP A 70 7.50 -2.28 -9.65
CA ASP A 70 6.61 -3.18 -10.39
C ASP A 70 5.12 -2.83 -10.20
N GLY A 71 4.82 -1.84 -9.37
CA GLY A 71 3.48 -1.36 -9.06
C GLY A 71 2.75 -2.10 -7.95
N THR A 72 3.38 -3.09 -7.34
CA THR A 72 2.86 -3.69 -6.10
C THR A 72 2.97 -2.70 -4.94
N VAL A 73 2.03 -2.80 -4.01
CA VAL A 73 1.93 -1.88 -2.87
C VAL A 73 1.85 -2.69 -1.58
N THR A 74 2.53 -2.26 -0.53
CA THR A 74 2.24 -2.74 0.84
C THR A 74 1.58 -1.61 1.61
N GLY A 75 0.34 -1.79 2.05
CA GLY A 75 -0.35 -0.85 2.93
C GLY A 75 -0.13 -1.23 4.39
N ALA A 76 0.10 -0.23 5.23
CA ALA A 76 0.28 -0.40 6.66
C ALA A 76 -0.77 0.39 7.43
N ASN A 77 -1.49 -0.31 8.30
CA ASN A 77 -2.36 0.29 9.30
C ASN A 77 -1.78 0.01 10.70
N VAL A 78 -1.59 1.08 11.48
CA VAL A 78 -1.04 1.01 12.84
C VAL A 78 -1.97 1.77 13.77
N GLU A 79 -2.68 1.06 14.64
CA GLU A 79 -3.75 1.62 15.46
C GLU A 79 -3.77 1.05 16.87
N LYS A 80 -4.36 1.81 17.80
CA LYS A 80 -4.59 1.32 19.15
C LYS A 80 -5.62 0.19 19.13
N PHE A 81 -5.31 -0.91 19.80
CA PHE A 81 -6.12 -2.11 19.86
C PHE A 81 -6.52 -2.42 21.30
N ASP A 82 -7.81 -2.60 21.54
CA ASP A 82 -8.34 -2.95 22.86
C ASP A 82 -8.36 -4.48 23.04
N THR A 83 -7.31 -5.00 23.68
CA THR A 83 -7.18 -6.42 23.98
C THR A 83 -8.15 -6.91 25.06
N GLY A 84 -8.88 -5.99 25.73
CA GLY A 84 -9.92 -6.34 26.69
C GLY A 84 -11.22 -6.79 26.03
N GLU A 85 -11.50 -6.32 24.81
CA GLU A 85 -12.72 -6.65 24.05
C GLU A 85 -12.44 -7.58 22.87
N TYR A 86 -11.27 -7.50 22.23
CA TYR A 86 -10.92 -8.29 21.05
C TYR A 86 -9.60 -9.06 21.19
N SER A 87 -9.52 -10.22 20.53
CA SER A 87 -8.28 -10.99 20.43
C SER A 87 -7.59 -10.77 19.08
N GLU A 88 -6.26 -10.90 19.07
CA GLU A 88 -5.46 -10.90 17.86
C GLU A 88 -5.91 -11.98 16.86
N SER A 89 -6.25 -13.18 17.36
CA SER A 89 -6.75 -14.27 16.52
C SER A 89 -8.08 -13.91 15.85
N GLY A 90 -8.99 -13.26 16.58
CA GLY A 90 -10.27 -12.81 16.03
C GLY A 90 -10.09 -11.72 14.99
N LEU A 91 -9.18 -10.77 15.21
CA LEU A 91 -8.83 -9.76 14.21
C LEU A 91 -8.23 -10.40 12.95
N LYS A 92 -7.35 -11.40 13.11
CA LYS A 92 -6.75 -12.12 11.98
C LYS A 92 -7.78 -12.88 11.16
N GLU A 93 -8.67 -13.63 11.80
CA GLU A 93 -9.76 -14.35 11.14
C GLU A 93 -10.69 -13.37 10.39
N PHE A 94 -10.98 -12.22 11.01
CA PHE A 94 -11.77 -11.17 10.38
C PHE A 94 -11.09 -10.68 9.09
N VAL A 95 -9.81 -10.30 9.16
CA VAL A 95 -9.06 -9.79 8.01
C VAL A 95 -8.99 -10.83 6.91
N GLN A 96 -8.66 -12.08 7.25
CA GLN A 96 -8.56 -13.17 6.28
C GLN A 96 -9.87 -13.38 5.51
N LYS A 97 -11.02 -13.37 6.20
CA LYS A 97 -12.32 -13.51 5.55
C LYS A 97 -12.59 -12.38 4.54
N HIS A 98 -12.19 -11.15 4.85
CA HIS A 98 -12.40 -10.06 3.91
C HIS A 98 -11.48 -10.14 2.70
N LEU A 99 -10.22 -10.54 2.90
CA LEU A 99 -9.30 -10.83 1.79
C LEU A 99 -9.84 -11.94 0.89
N GLU A 100 -10.40 -13.00 1.47
CA GLU A 100 -11.05 -14.08 0.71
C GLU A 100 -12.21 -13.57 -0.15
N GLU A 101 -13.05 -12.68 0.40
CA GLU A 101 -14.19 -12.12 -0.35
C GLU A 101 -13.73 -11.21 -1.49
N TYR A 102 -12.81 -10.27 -1.23
CA TYR A 102 -12.27 -9.40 -2.26
C TYR A 102 -11.57 -10.18 -3.38
N ASN A 103 -10.81 -11.23 -3.02
CA ASN A 103 -10.07 -12.04 -3.97
C ASN A 103 -10.93 -13.08 -4.72
N LYS A 104 -12.23 -13.17 -4.41
CA LYS A 104 -13.12 -14.18 -5.00
C LYS A 104 -13.41 -13.92 -6.47
N GLU A 105 -13.61 -12.64 -6.82
CA GLU A 105 -14.04 -12.23 -8.15
C GLU A 105 -13.17 -11.09 -8.68
N THR A 106 -13.01 -11.05 -9.99
CA THR A 106 -12.32 -9.95 -10.66
C THR A 106 -13.33 -8.92 -11.15
N SER A 107 -13.08 -7.65 -10.83
CA SER A 107 -13.81 -6.48 -11.32
C SER A 107 -12.92 -5.60 -12.18
N LYS A 108 -13.48 -4.52 -12.73
CA LYS A 108 -12.73 -3.51 -13.48
C LYS A 108 -13.00 -2.12 -12.92
N ILE A 109 -11.94 -1.33 -12.77
CA ILE A 109 -12.01 0.10 -12.41
C ILE A 109 -11.18 0.92 -13.40
N THR A 110 -11.41 2.23 -13.45
CA THR A 110 -10.62 3.15 -14.27
C THR A 110 -9.82 4.06 -13.35
N VAL A 111 -8.49 4.12 -13.51
CA VAL A 111 -7.61 4.94 -12.69
C VAL A 111 -6.66 5.70 -13.60
N GLY A 112 -6.66 7.04 -13.52
CA GLY A 112 -5.78 7.87 -14.35
C GLY A 112 -5.96 7.64 -15.86
N GLY A 113 -7.19 7.33 -16.30
CA GLY A 113 -7.56 7.08 -17.69
C GLY A 113 -7.34 5.65 -18.21
N ASP A 114 -6.72 4.77 -17.42
CA ASP A 114 -6.52 3.35 -17.79
C ASP A 114 -7.49 2.44 -17.05
N THR A 115 -7.91 1.34 -17.68
CA THR A 115 -8.75 0.31 -17.06
C THR A 115 -7.91 -0.81 -16.48
N TYR A 116 -8.10 -1.10 -15.20
CA TYR A 116 -7.41 -2.17 -14.47
C TYR A 116 -8.38 -3.28 -14.09
N ALA A 117 -7.91 -4.52 -14.17
CA ALA A 117 -8.56 -5.65 -13.51
C ALA A 117 -8.12 -5.64 -12.04
N VAL A 118 -9.09 -5.66 -11.12
CA VAL A 118 -8.86 -5.65 -9.67
C VAL A 118 -9.58 -6.81 -9.01
N GLY A 119 -9.12 -7.22 -7.84
CA GLY A 119 -9.60 -8.43 -7.18
C GLY A 119 -9.19 -9.71 -7.90
N GLY A 120 -9.86 -10.80 -7.56
CA GLY A 120 -9.48 -12.14 -8.00
C GLY A 120 -8.30 -12.70 -7.22
N LYS A 121 -7.91 -13.94 -7.59
CA LYS A 121 -6.97 -14.73 -6.80
C LYS A 121 -5.68 -13.94 -6.53
N ASP A 122 -5.30 -13.89 -5.25
CA ASP A 122 -4.05 -13.31 -4.78
C ASP A 122 -3.89 -11.79 -5.04
N ALA A 123 -4.99 -11.06 -5.28
CA ALA A 123 -4.96 -9.61 -5.51
C ALA A 123 -4.59 -8.80 -4.26
N VAL A 124 -5.07 -9.22 -3.09
CA VAL A 124 -4.64 -8.70 -1.78
C VAL A 124 -4.27 -9.83 -0.84
N LYS A 125 -3.12 -9.73 -0.17
CA LYS A 125 -2.60 -10.75 0.74
C LYS A 125 -2.34 -10.18 2.12
N LEU A 126 -2.61 -10.99 3.14
CA LEU A 126 -2.14 -10.70 4.48
C LEU A 126 -0.63 -10.94 4.52
N ASN A 127 0.14 -9.86 4.64
CA ASN A 127 1.59 -9.95 4.85
C ASN A 127 1.86 -10.27 6.32
N SER A 128 1.37 -9.41 7.22
CA SER A 128 1.48 -9.64 8.66
C SER A 128 0.37 -8.96 9.44
N LEU A 129 0.07 -9.54 10.60
CA LEU A 129 -0.76 -8.95 11.63
C LEU A 129 -0.10 -9.24 12.95
N SER A 130 0.06 -8.21 13.78
CA SER A 130 0.55 -8.39 15.15
C SER A 130 -0.10 -7.39 16.09
N VAL A 131 -0.31 -7.80 17.33
CA VAL A 131 -0.74 -6.91 18.42
C VAL A 131 0.36 -6.87 19.48
N LYS A 132 0.93 -5.70 19.72
CA LYS A 132 1.98 -5.47 20.73
C LYS A 132 1.74 -4.14 21.42
N ASN A 133 1.87 -4.11 22.75
CA ASN A 133 1.72 -2.88 23.56
C ASN A 133 0.42 -2.11 23.25
N ASP A 134 -0.71 -2.81 23.19
CA ASP A 134 -2.03 -2.26 22.83
C ASP A 134 -2.08 -1.59 21.45
N MET A 135 -1.17 -1.94 20.54
CA MET A 135 -1.14 -1.47 19.15
C MET A 135 -1.25 -2.66 18.20
N ALA A 136 -2.24 -2.63 17.32
CA ALA A 136 -2.32 -3.53 16.18
C ALA A 136 -1.53 -2.94 15.00
N THR A 137 -0.74 -3.77 14.36
CA THR A 137 -0.09 -3.47 13.08
C THR A 137 -0.56 -4.48 12.06
N LEU A 138 -1.19 -4.00 11.00
CA LEU A 138 -1.67 -4.78 9.86
C LEU A 138 -0.90 -4.35 8.62
N LEU A 139 -0.23 -5.31 7.97
CA LEU A 139 0.38 -5.13 6.66
C LEU A 139 -0.37 -5.98 5.63
N LEU A 140 -0.83 -5.33 4.57
CA LEU A 140 -1.46 -5.97 3.42
C LEU A 140 -0.66 -5.70 2.16
N ASP A 141 -0.39 -6.75 1.39
CA ASP A 141 0.23 -6.63 0.07
C ASP A 141 -0.86 -6.60 -1.00
N TYR A 142 -0.78 -5.61 -1.87
CA TYR A 142 -1.68 -5.38 -3.00
C TYR A 142 -0.91 -5.62 -4.28
N LYS A 143 -1.52 -6.36 -5.20
CA LYS A 143 -0.94 -6.68 -6.50
C LYS A 143 -0.73 -5.44 -7.37
N SER A 144 -1.50 -4.37 -7.16
CA SER A 144 -1.37 -3.11 -7.89
C SER A 144 -1.85 -1.91 -7.06
N CYS A 145 -1.50 -0.69 -7.50
CA CYS A 145 -2.09 0.55 -6.98
C CYS A 145 -3.62 0.58 -7.16
N ALA A 146 -4.14 -0.03 -8.23
CA ALA A 146 -5.57 -0.12 -8.48
C ALA A 146 -6.26 -1.07 -7.49
N ASP A 147 -5.63 -2.19 -7.12
CA ASP A 147 -6.15 -3.08 -6.06
C ASP A 147 -6.13 -2.37 -4.70
N TYR A 148 -5.10 -1.55 -4.42
CA TYR A 148 -5.06 -0.71 -3.22
C TYR A 148 -6.26 0.23 -3.16
N LEU A 149 -6.56 0.97 -4.24
CA LEU A 149 -7.73 1.85 -4.28
C LEU A 149 -9.03 1.05 -4.12
N ALA A 150 -9.23 0.03 -4.95
CA ALA A 150 -10.47 -0.76 -4.95
C ALA A 150 -10.77 -1.43 -3.61
N PHE A 151 -9.74 -1.88 -2.90
CA PHE A 151 -9.90 -2.53 -1.59
C PHE A 151 -10.18 -1.54 -0.46
N ASN A 152 -9.59 -0.34 -0.51
CA ASN A 152 -9.70 0.65 0.56
C ASN A 152 -10.77 1.72 0.31
N CYS A 153 -11.38 1.76 -0.89
CA CYS A 153 -12.40 2.74 -1.23
C CYS A 153 -13.75 2.38 -0.57
N GLU A 154 -14.33 3.35 0.14
CA GLU A 154 -15.64 3.22 0.76
C GLU A 154 -16.79 3.17 -0.27
N ASP A 155 -16.59 3.77 -1.45
CA ASP A 155 -17.53 3.80 -2.56
C ASP A 155 -16.87 3.34 -3.89
N PRO A 156 -16.81 2.01 -4.14
CA PRO A 156 -16.20 1.47 -5.36
C PRO A 156 -16.83 1.95 -6.67
N GLU A 157 -18.06 2.49 -6.65
CA GLU A 157 -18.69 3.08 -7.83
C GLU A 157 -17.98 4.39 -8.23
N ALA A 158 -17.46 5.17 -7.27
CA ALA A 158 -16.71 6.39 -7.54
C ALA A 158 -15.41 6.14 -8.33
N LEU A 159 -14.85 4.92 -8.23
CA LEU A 159 -13.66 4.51 -8.97
C LEU A 159 -13.95 4.15 -10.44
N LYS A 160 -15.21 3.91 -10.83
CA LYS A 160 -15.54 3.54 -12.22
C LYS A 160 -15.38 4.72 -13.18
N ASP A 161 -15.60 5.93 -12.68
CA ASP A 161 -15.52 7.17 -13.45
C ASP A 161 -14.15 7.86 -13.33
N GLY A 162 -13.16 7.21 -12.69
CA GLY A 162 -11.81 7.76 -12.53
C GLY A 162 -11.70 8.85 -11.46
N GLY A 163 -12.56 8.79 -10.43
CA GLY A 163 -12.65 9.80 -9.38
C GLY A 163 -11.43 9.90 -8.45
N GLU A 164 -10.61 8.84 -8.35
CA GLU A 164 -9.38 8.82 -7.55
C GLU A 164 -8.17 8.46 -8.42
N VAL A 165 -7.01 9.00 -8.05
CA VAL A 165 -5.75 8.80 -8.76
C VAL A 165 -4.76 8.12 -7.85
N PHE A 166 -4.39 6.89 -8.20
CA PHE A 166 -3.21 6.22 -7.67
C PHE A 166 -2.66 5.22 -8.69
N TRP A 167 -1.54 5.58 -9.31
CA TRP A 167 -0.90 4.73 -10.31
C TRP A 167 0.60 4.93 -10.33
N ILE A 168 1.30 3.94 -10.90
CA ILE A 168 2.73 4.01 -11.22
C ILE A 168 2.93 3.83 -12.73
N ARG A 169 3.78 4.66 -13.34
CA ARG A 169 4.18 4.58 -14.76
C ARG A 169 5.64 4.99 -14.93
N SER A 170 6.21 4.79 -16.11
CA SER A 170 7.46 5.47 -16.45
C SER A 170 7.22 6.98 -16.71
N VAL A 171 8.24 7.82 -16.60
CA VAL A 171 8.19 9.24 -17.00
C VAL A 171 7.72 9.35 -18.46
N ALA A 172 8.27 8.52 -19.35
CA ALA A 172 7.91 8.52 -20.76
C ALA A 172 6.43 8.19 -20.98
N ASP A 173 5.89 7.19 -20.28
CA ASP A 173 4.49 6.80 -20.46
C ASP A 173 3.53 7.80 -19.83
N ALA A 174 3.88 8.38 -18.67
CA ALA A 174 3.12 9.48 -18.08
C ALA A 174 3.01 10.68 -19.04
N GLN A 175 4.10 11.07 -19.71
CA GLN A 175 4.08 12.13 -20.71
C GLN A 175 3.23 11.79 -21.93
N LYS A 176 3.29 10.54 -22.43
CA LYS A 176 2.40 10.07 -23.52
C LYS A 176 0.92 10.12 -23.11
N SER A 177 0.62 9.93 -21.82
CA SER A 177 -0.73 10.08 -21.27
C SER A 177 -1.15 11.54 -21.03
N GLY A 178 -0.29 12.52 -21.36
CA GLY A 178 -0.59 13.94 -21.25
C GLY A 178 -0.13 14.62 -19.96
N VAL A 179 0.64 13.94 -19.10
CA VAL A 179 1.21 14.57 -17.89
C VAL A 179 2.33 15.54 -18.30
N THR A 180 2.21 16.81 -17.91
CA THR A 180 3.15 17.87 -18.31
C THR A 180 4.29 18.12 -17.33
N PHE A 181 4.20 17.58 -16.10
CA PHE A 181 5.20 17.78 -15.03
C PHE A 181 5.52 19.25 -14.74
N GLU A 182 4.48 20.08 -14.64
CA GLU A 182 4.60 21.49 -14.22
C GLU A 182 4.83 21.61 -12.71
N ASN A 183 5.51 22.68 -12.28
CA ASN A 183 5.77 23.02 -10.87
C ASN A 183 6.46 21.91 -10.07
N MET A 184 7.35 21.16 -10.72
CA MET A 184 8.15 20.11 -10.11
C MET A 184 9.40 20.68 -9.45
N LYS A 185 9.84 20.00 -8.39
CA LYS A 185 11.05 20.29 -7.66
C LYS A 185 11.94 19.06 -7.61
N THR A 186 13.25 19.26 -7.53
CA THR A 186 14.20 18.23 -7.12
C THR A 186 13.97 17.84 -5.65
N ALA A 187 14.50 16.70 -5.21
CA ALA A 187 14.37 16.25 -3.82
C ALA A 187 14.91 17.24 -2.76
N ASP A 188 15.88 18.09 -3.13
CA ASP A 188 16.41 19.18 -2.30
C ASP A 188 15.65 20.52 -2.45
N GLY A 189 14.57 20.54 -3.24
CA GLY A 189 13.60 21.63 -3.31
C GLY A 189 13.85 22.68 -4.40
N GLN A 190 14.82 22.47 -5.30
CA GLN A 190 15.08 23.35 -6.43
C GLN A 190 14.06 23.14 -7.55
N ASP A 191 13.66 24.20 -8.24
CA ASP A 191 12.75 24.08 -9.38
C ASP A 191 13.43 23.33 -10.53
N VAL A 192 12.68 22.44 -11.20
CA VAL A 192 13.15 21.65 -12.34
C VAL A 192 12.18 21.77 -13.52
N SER A 193 12.71 21.82 -14.74
CA SER A 193 11.89 21.89 -15.94
C SER A 193 11.37 20.51 -16.37
N ALA A 194 10.24 20.49 -17.07
CA ALA A 194 9.70 19.28 -17.69
C ALA A 194 10.67 18.64 -18.71
N GLU A 195 11.50 19.45 -19.38
CA GLU A 195 12.54 18.96 -20.30
C GLU A 195 13.61 18.16 -19.54
N GLU A 196 14.07 18.65 -18.39
CA GLU A 196 15.06 17.96 -17.57
C GLU A 196 14.50 16.65 -16.99
N ILE A 197 13.23 16.67 -16.55
CA ILE A 197 12.53 15.44 -16.14
C ILE A 197 12.46 14.45 -17.29
N GLY A 198 12.12 14.89 -18.50
CA GLY A 198 12.01 14.06 -19.70
C GLY A 198 13.29 13.34 -20.10
N LYS A 199 14.47 13.83 -19.71
CA LYS A 199 15.76 13.14 -19.89
C LYS A 199 15.86 11.85 -19.07
N ASN A 200 15.00 11.68 -18.08
CA ASN A 200 14.92 10.53 -17.20
C ASN A 200 13.69 9.64 -17.55
N ALA A 201 13.46 9.44 -18.85
CA ALA A 201 12.33 8.72 -19.43
C ALA A 201 12.01 7.37 -18.77
N GLN A 202 13.04 6.65 -18.30
CA GLN A 202 12.94 5.33 -17.67
C GLN A 202 12.57 5.36 -16.18
N TYR A 203 12.68 6.51 -15.51
CA TYR A 203 12.34 6.59 -14.09
C TYR A 203 10.86 6.39 -13.85
N HIS A 204 10.52 6.01 -12.63
CA HIS A 204 9.18 5.68 -12.21
C HIS A 204 8.48 6.91 -11.64
N VAL A 205 7.20 7.05 -11.95
CA VAL A 205 6.33 8.14 -11.52
C VAL A 205 5.16 7.53 -10.79
N VAL A 206 4.99 7.89 -9.51
CA VAL A 206 3.75 7.69 -8.77
C VAL A 206 2.92 8.95 -8.88
N ALA A 207 1.66 8.82 -9.29
CA ALA A 207 0.67 9.87 -9.15
C ALA A 207 -0.31 9.50 -8.04
N VAL A 208 -0.62 10.43 -7.15
CA VAL A 208 -1.55 10.23 -6.02
C VAL A 208 -2.32 11.50 -5.70
N ASP A 209 -3.63 11.43 -5.44
CA ASP A 209 -4.46 12.61 -5.10
C ASP A 209 -4.98 12.64 -3.65
N PHE A 210 -4.67 11.62 -2.86
CA PHE A 210 -4.93 11.56 -1.42
C PHE A 210 -3.67 11.83 -0.58
N GLY A 211 -3.88 12.12 0.70
CA GLY A 211 -2.80 12.33 1.66
C GLY A 211 -2.27 11.00 2.21
N ALA A 212 -0.96 10.78 2.13
CA ALA A 212 -0.32 9.58 2.63
C ALA A 212 1.15 9.82 2.99
N SER A 213 1.63 9.06 3.99
CA SER A 213 3.05 8.81 4.21
C SER A 213 3.45 7.64 3.32
N MET A 214 4.37 7.86 2.39
CA MET A 214 4.77 6.85 1.40
C MET A 214 6.27 6.59 1.46
N GLN A 215 6.63 5.31 1.51
CA GLN A 215 7.96 4.84 1.14
C GLN A 215 7.95 4.41 -0.32
N LEU A 216 9.04 4.66 -1.05
CA LEU A 216 9.26 4.21 -2.42
C LEU A 216 10.45 3.24 -2.46
N HIS A 217 10.39 2.27 -3.37
CA HIS A 217 11.47 1.28 -3.53
C HIS A 217 12.79 1.93 -4.00
N GLY A 218 12.70 3.07 -4.68
CA GLY A 218 13.83 3.83 -5.16
C GLY A 218 13.95 5.22 -4.56
N GLU A 219 15.07 5.87 -4.87
CA GLU A 219 15.35 7.23 -4.42
C GLU A 219 14.47 8.24 -5.18
N VAL A 220 13.78 9.10 -4.43
CA VAL A 220 13.06 10.26 -4.95
C VAL A 220 14.06 11.20 -5.60
N VAL A 221 13.80 11.56 -6.86
CA VAL A 221 14.60 12.54 -7.61
C VAL A 221 13.85 13.83 -7.84
N PHE A 222 12.55 13.74 -8.12
CA PHE A 222 11.68 14.89 -8.36
C PHE A 222 10.33 14.69 -7.68
N ALA A 223 9.69 15.76 -7.25
CA ALA A 223 8.34 15.74 -6.72
C ALA A 223 7.60 17.03 -7.08
N SER A 224 6.28 16.93 -7.27
CA SER A 224 5.45 18.12 -7.51
C SER A 224 5.41 19.01 -6.28
N SER A 225 5.15 20.30 -6.49
CA SER A 225 4.92 21.24 -5.39
C SER A 225 3.84 20.73 -4.43
N GLY A 226 4.09 20.83 -3.13
CA GLY A 226 3.20 20.33 -2.08
C GLY A 226 3.57 18.94 -1.54
N VAL A 227 4.37 18.16 -2.29
CA VAL A 227 4.97 16.92 -1.77
C VAL A 227 6.16 17.27 -0.88
N LYS A 228 6.21 16.69 0.31
CA LYS A 228 7.34 16.83 1.23
C LYS A 228 8.20 15.58 1.17
N VAL A 229 9.41 15.69 0.64
CA VAL A 229 10.42 14.62 0.73
C VAL A 229 11.03 14.65 2.14
N THR A 230 10.85 13.58 2.91
CA THR A 230 11.32 13.48 4.30
C THR A 230 12.65 12.78 4.42
N ASP A 231 12.95 11.85 3.52
CA ASP A 231 14.26 11.24 3.29
C ASP A 231 14.35 10.73 1.83
N PRO A 232 15.49 10.17 1.37
CA PRO A 232 15.64 9.77 -0.03
C PRO A 232 14.59 8.81 -0.55
N THR A 233 13.91 8.03 0.30
CA THR A 233 12.89 7.05 -0.12
C THR A 233 11.51 7.37 0.43
N HIS A 234 11.34 8.42 1.25
CA HIS A 234 10.07 8.76 1.90
C HIS A 234 9.53 10.13 1.51
N VAL A 235 8.22 10.16 1.31
CA VAL A 235 7.47 11.37 1.00
C VAL A 235 6.18 11.44 1.81
N GLU A 236 5.69 12.65 2.01
CA GLU A 236 4.37 12.95 2.58
C GLU A 236 3.57 13.76 1.56
N THR A 237 2.32 13.33 1.33
CA THR A 237 1.33 14.06 0.51
C THR A 237 0.17 14.52 1.39
N THR A 238 -0.48 15.62 1.01
CA THR A 238 -1.62 16.18 1.75
C THR A 238 -2.97 15.88 1.11
N GLY A 239 -2.99 15.41 -0.13
CA GLY A 239 -4.18 15.25 -0.96
C GLY A 239 -4.77 16.58 -1.45
N GLY A 240 -5.89 16.50 -2.18
CA GLY A 240 -6.63 17.65 -2.71
C GLY A 240 -6.21 18.12 -4.11
N SER A 241 -5.09 17.61 -4.61
CA SER A 241 -4.65 17.70 -6.00
C SER A 241 -3.70 16.54 -6.30
N ILE A 242 -3.54 16.18 -7.58
CA ILE A 242 -2.64 15.10 -7.98
C ILE A 242 -1.20 15.53 -7.68
N SER A 243 -0.56 14.76 -6.81
CA SER A 243 0.87 14.82 -6.54
C SER A 243 1.60 13.85 -7.46
N TYR A 244 2.72 14.28 -8.04
CA TYR A 244 3.61 13.43 -8.84
C TYR A 244 4.94 13.25 -8.11
N ILE A 245 5.37 12.02 -7.93
CA ILE A 245 6.64 11.67 -7.30
C ILE A 245 7.44 10.80 -8.25
N ILE A 246 8.64 11.25 -8.61
CA ILE A 246 9.52 10.58 -9.57
C ILE A 246 10.71 9.98 -8.82
N PHE A 247 10.99 8.71 -9.05
CA PHE A 247 12.06 7.97 -8.38
C PHE A 247 12.78 6.99 -9.33
N LYS A 248 14.00 6.62 -8.96
CA LYS A 248 14.87 5.71 -9.74
C LYS A 248 14.48 4.25 -9.61
#